data_AF-A0AAI9H4J5-F1
#
_entry.id   AF-A0AAI9H4J5-F1
#
_cell.length_a   1.000
_cell.length_b   1.000
_cell.length_c   1.000
_cell.angle_alpha   90.00
_cell.angle_beta   90.00
_cell.angle_gamma   90.00
#
_symmetry.space_group_name_H-M   'P 1'
#
loop_
_entity.id
_entity.type
_entity.pdbx_description
1 polymer ?
#
loop_
_entity_poly.entity_id
_entity_poly.type
_entity_poly.pdbx_seq_one_letter_code
_entity_poly.pdbx_strand_id
1 'polypeptide(L)' 'VRPERREIQLIKRLQQFVPDALPVVRKASWHCRQCHHDYYGEQYCTHCQTGGFSIPRTTQEEICEF' A
#
# COMPACT_ATOMS: atom_id res chain seq x y z
N VAL A 1 3.75 -6.45 -5.21
CA VAL A 1 4.71 -6.03 -4.17
C VAL A 1 5.11 -7.23 -3.31
N ARG A 2 6.34 -7.28 -2.76
CA ARG A 2 6.71 -8.31 -1.77
C ARG A 2 6.32 -7.76 -0.38
N PRO A 3 5.38 -8.39 0.34
CA PRO A 3 4.92 -7.87 1.63
C PRO A 3 6.06 -7.85 2.64
N GLU A 4 6.06 -6.87 3.54
CA GLU A 4 7.02 -6.80 4.62
C GLU A 4 6.83 -7.97 5.59
N ARG A 5 7.88 -8.30 6.36
CA ARG A 5 7.82 -9.40 7.36
C ARG A 5 6.65 -9.25 8.33
N ARG A 6 6.31 -8.01 8.71
CA ARG A 6 5.19 -7.71 9.61
C ARG A 6 3.84 -8.04 8.98
N GLU A 7 3.65 -7.68 7.71
CA GLU A 7 2.43 -7.98 6.96
C GLU A 7 2.26 -9.48 6.78
N ILE A 8 3.35 -10.20 6.46
CA ILE A 8 3.35 -11.66 6.35
C ILE A 8 2.92 -12.32 7.67
N GLN A 9 3.44 -11.85 8.80
CA GLN A 9 3.08 -12.38 10.12
C GLN A 9 1.60 -12.14 10.44
N LEU A 10 1.07 -10.98 10.09
CA LEU A 10 -0.34 -10.65 10.29
C LEU A 10 -1.25 -11.54 9.45
N ILE A 11 -0.96 -11.70 8.16
CA ILE A 11 -1.72 -12.57 7.25
C ILE A 11 -1.73 -14.02 7.78
N LYS A 12 -0.57 -14.55 8.18
CA LYS A 12 -0.48 -15.92 8.73
C LYS A 12 -1.32 -16.11 10.00
N ARG A 13 -1.41 -15.10 10.87
CA ARG A 13 -2.26 -15.16 12.07
C ARG A 13 -3.74 -15.13 11.69
N LEU A 14 -4.12 -14.29 10.73
CA LEU A 14 -5.51 -14.22 10.25
C LEU A 14 -5.95 -15.54 9.58
N GLN A 15 -5.06 -16.16 8.80
CA GLN A 15 -5.31 -17.44 8.14
C GLN A 15 -5.60 -18.61 9.08
N GLN A 16 -5.23 -18.51 10.36
CA GLN A 16 -5.60 -19.53 11.37
C GLN A 16 -7.09 -19.50 11.70
N PHE A 17 -7.76 -18.35 11.54
CA PHE A 17 -9.18 -18.17 11.87
C PHE A 17 -10.04 -18.07 10.61
N VAL A 18 -9.50 -17.47 9.54
CA VAL A 18 -10.17 -17.29 8.25
C VAL A 18 -9.19 -17.76 7.16
N PRO A 19 -9.28 -19.02 6.71
CA PRO A 19 -8.32 -19.60 5.76
C PRO A 19 -8.15 -18.77 4.47
N ASP A 20 -9.21 -18.10 4.02
CA ASP A 20 -9.25 -17.28 2.81
C ASP A 20 -8.87 -15.81 3.07
N ALA A 21 -8.25 -15.49 4.21
CA ALA A 21 -7.77 -14.15 4.48
C ALA A 21 -6.66 -13.76 3.48
N LEU A 22 -7.01 -12.86 2.57
CA LEU A 22 -6.11 -12.25 1.61
C LEU A 22 -5.75 -10.83 2.05
N PRO A 23 -4.49 -10.37 1.83
CA PRO A 23 -4.15 -8.98 2.07
C PRO A 23 -5.01 -8.06 1.21
N VAL A 24 -5.72 -7.13 1.85
CA VAL A 24 -6.43 -6.07 1.14
C VAL A 24 -5.39 -5.07 0.65
N VAL A 25 -5.12 -5.09 -0.64
CA VAL A 25 -4.27 -4.11 -1.29
C VAL A 25 -5.09 -2.84 -1.51
N ARG A 26 -4.84 -1.79 -0.72
CA ARG A 26 -5.46 -0.48 -0.94
C ARG A 26 -4.67 0.30 -1.98
N LYS A 27 -5.35 0.68 -3.07
CA LYS A 27 -4.83 1.64 -4.05
C LYS A 27 -5.27 3.05 -3.66
N ALA A 28 -4.40 4.02 -3.89
CA ALA A 28 -4.67 5.43 -3.65
C ALA A 28 -3.82 6.29 -4.58
N SER A 29 -4.09 7.59 -4.58
CA SER A 29 -3.22 8.58 -5.18
C SER A 29 -2.00 8.85 -4.28
N TRP A 30 -0.80 8.69 -4.83
CA TRP A 30 0.48 8.87 -4.14
C TRP A 30 1.34 9.93 -4.81
N HIS A 31 2.13 10.62 -4.01
CA HIS A 31 3.22 11.48 -4.47
C HIS A 31 4.56 10.93 -3.94
N CYS A 32 5.49 10.62 -4.83
CA CYS A 32 6.84 10.21 -4.43
C CYS A 32 7.72 11.45 -4.22
N ARG A 33 8.13 11.72 -2.97
CA ARG A 33 8.99 12.88 -2.66
C ARG A 33 10.42 12.77 -3.19
N GLN A 34 10.87 11.59 -3.63
CA GLN A 34 12.22 11.38 -4.14
C GLN A 34 12.35 11.69 -5.64
N CYS A 35 11.39 11.24 -6.46
CA CYS A 35 11.38 11.52 -7.91
C CYS A 35 10.40 12.61 -8.31
N HIS A 36 9.68 13.19 -7.35
CA HIS A 36 8.64 14.21 -7.56
C HIS A 36 7.56 13.79 -8.57
N HIS A 37 7.29 12.48 -8.64
CA HIS A 37 6.29 11.91 -9.55
C HIS A 37 5.05 11.48 -8.76
N ASP A 38 3.91 11.87 -9.31
CA ASP A 38 2.61 11.43 -8.83
C ASP A 38 2.16 10.17 -9.55
N TYR A 39 1.55 9.25 -8.82
CA TYR A 39 1.09 7.99 -9.39
C TYR A 39 -0.11 7.43 -8.61
N TYR A 40 -0.94 6.64 -9.29
CA TYR A 40 -2.07 5.94 -8.67
C TYR A 40 -1.77 4.45 -8.55
N GLY A 41 -1.96 3.86 -7.38
CA GLY A 41 -1.65 2.46 -7.14
C GLY A 41 -1.39 2.12 -5.67
N GLU A 42 -0.61 1.09 -5.42
CA GLU A 42 -0.12 0.74 -4.09
C GLU A 42 0.89 1.79 -3.60
N GLN A 43 1.23 1.84 -2.31
CA GLN A 43 2.30 2.70 -1.78
C GLN A 43 3.68 2.21 -2.24
N TYR A 44 3.94 2.27 -3.54
CA TYR A 44 5.15 1.79 -4.17
C TYR A 44 5.44 2.55 -5.47
N CYS A 45 6.44 3.41 -5.43
CA CYS A 45 6.88 4.14 -6.62
C CYS A 45 7.72 3.21 -7.50
N THR A 46 7.29 2.97 -8.73
CA THR A 46 8.01 2.10 -9.70
C THR A 46 9.30 2.73 -10.21
N HIS A 47 9.40 4.07 -10.23
CA HIS A 47 10.62 4.78 -10.62
C HIS A 47 11.73 4.64 -9.58
N CYS A 48 11.39 4.76 -8.28
CA CYS A 48 12.34 4.63 -7.19
C CYS A 48 12.44 3.19 -6.64
N GLN A 49 11.55 2.31 -7.08
CA GLN A 49 11.41 0.91 -6.62
C GLN A 49 11.28 0.81 -5.08
N THR A 50 10.56 1.75 -4.47
CA THR A 50 10.34 1.82 -3.02
C THR A 50 9.03 2.54 -2.69
N GLY A 51 8.41 2.13 -1.58
CA GLY A 51 7.26 2.82 -0.97
C GLY A 51 7.65 3.92 0.00
N GLY A 52 8.89 3.93 0.52
CA GLY A 52 9.28 4.74 1.68
C GLY A 52 9.19 6.26 1.50
N PHE A 53 9.19 6.75 0.26
CA PHE A 53 9.05 8.18 -0.06
C PHE A 53 7.66 8.55 -0.58
N SER A 54 6.74 7.59 -0.64
CA SER A 54 5.41 7.78 -1.19
C SER A 54 4.46 8.23 -0.09
N ILE A 55 4.01 9.47 -0.20
CA ILE A 55 3.03 10.07 0.70
C ILE A 55 1.66 10.09 0.02
N PRO A 56 0.55 9.91 0.76
CA PRO A 56 -0.77 10.08 0.19
C PRO A 56 -0.86 11.48 -0.41
N ARG A 57 -1.35 11.56 -1.65
CA ARG A 57 -1.75 12.86 -2.18
C ARG A 57 -3.02 13.24 -1.41
N THR A 58 -2.93 14.23 -0.54
CA THR A 58 -4.11 14.81 0.14
C THR A 58 -4.93 15.60 -0.88
N THR A 59 -5.54 14.91 -1.83
CA THR A 59 -6.73 15.39 -2.53
C THR A 59 -7.90 14.92 -1.68
N GLN A 60 -8.77 15.86 -1.33
CA GLN A 60 -9.83 15.78 -0.32
C GLN A 60 -10.94 14.73 -0.61
N GLU A 61 -10.72 13.76 -1.50
CA GLU A 61 -11.80 12.97 -2.13
C GLU A 61 -11.68 11.44 -2.05
N GLU A 62 -10.66 10.84 -1.44
CA GLU A 62 -10.60 9.37 -1.34
C GLU A 62 -10.33 8.88 0.09
N ILE A 63 -11.20 9.28 1.01
CA ILE A 63 -11.59 8.35 2.09
C ILE A 63 -12.36 7.24 1.37
N CYS A 64 -11.65 6.20 0.92
CA CYS A 64 -12.29 4.95 0.55
C CYS A 64 -12.94 4.37 1.81
N GLU A 65 -14.22 4.71 1.99
CA GLU A 65 -15.16 4.02 2.86
C GLU A 65 -15.15 2.53 2.51
N PHE A 66 -14.44 1.76 3.33
CA PHE A 66 -14.59 0.32 3.48
C PHE A 66 -14.37 -0.01 4.96
#